data_AF-A0A844G8K2-F1
#
_entry.id   AF-A0A844G8K2-F1
#
_cell.length_a   1.000
_cell.length_b   1.000
_cell.length_c   1.000
_cell.angle_alpha   90.00
_cell.angle_beta   90.00
_cell.angle_gamma   90.00
#
_symmetry.space_group_name_H-M   'P 1'
#
loop_
_entity.id
_entity.type
_entity.pdbx_description
1 polymer ?
#
loop_
_entity_poly.entity_id
_entity_poly.type
_entity_poly.pdbx_seq_one_letter_code
_entity_poly.pdbx_strand_id
1 'polypeptide(L)'
;MLARYVQKGDAIDYRPAEAVAAGDVVIIADLIGIARLDIEANTLGSLAVVGVFDVVKADGAIPSGSTVYWDAGAKKATTVSGSNHYLGKAIAAAEAADDTVRVLLNAPYSLATTFVAGDPITDLTDNSGGTPSDTIPVLACESGCDCKHAIASLTKKTNTILAALRAVGIIASE
;
A
#
# COMPACT_ATOMS: atom_id res chain seq x y z
N MET A 1 5.04 26.58 -25.80
CA MET A 1 5.84 26.48 -24.57
C MET A 1 5.35 25.26 -23.80
N LEU A 2 6.20 24.26 -23.53
CA LEU A 2 5.79 22.96 -22.98
C LEU A 2 5.82 22.91 -21.43
N ALA A 3 6.68 23.69 -20.78
CA ALA A 3 6.74 23.81 -19.32
C ALA A 3 7.20 25.22 -18.90
N ARG A 4 6.78 25.67 -17.71
CA ARG A 4 7.21 26.92 -17.07
C ARG A 4 7.61 26.62 -15.63
N TYR A 5 8.74 27.17 -15.17
CA TYR A 5 9.05 27.18 -13.75
C TYR A 5 8.03 28.05 -12.98
N VAL A 6 7.48 27.49 -11.90
CA VAL A 6 6.52 28.18 -11.03
C VAL A 6 7.18 28.54 -9.70
N GLN A 7 7.69 27.54 -8.98
CA GLN A 7 8.31 27.72 -7.67
C GLN A 7 9.25 26.55 -7.32
N LYS A 8 10.01 26.72 -6.23
CA LYS A 8 11.02 25.76 -5.74
C LYS A 8 10.41 24.42 -5.32
N GLY A 9 9.18 24.43 -4.79
CA GLY A 9 8.46 23.24 -4.38
C GLY A 9 8.60 22.85 -2.90
N ASP A 10 9.18 23.70 -2.03
CA ASP A 10 9.28 23.41 -0.59
C ASP A 10 7.89 23.45 0.10
N ALA A 11 7.02 24.31 -0.42
CA ALA A 11 5.62 24.43 -0.05
C ALA A 11 4.80 24.64 -1.32
N ILE A 12 3.49 24.37 -1.24
CA ILE A 12 2.53 24.58 -2.33
C ILE A 12 1.39 25.47 -1.86
N ASP A 13 0.78 26.19 -2.80
CA ASP A 13 -0.44 26.95 -2.55
C ASP A 13 -1.62 25.99 -2.43
N TYR A 14 -2.44 26.19 -1.41
CA TYR A 14 -3.59 25.33 -1.13
C TYR A 14 -4.79 26.17 -0.69
N ARG A 15 -5.98 25.83 -1.20
CA ARG A 15 -7.25 26.45 -0.82
C ARG A 15 -8.20 25.36 -0.33
N PRO A 16 -8.35 25.18 0.98
CA PRO A 16 -9.22 24.14 1.51
C PRO A 16 -10.70 24.55 1.42
N ALA A 17 -11.59 23.56 1.35
CA ALA A 17 -13.04 23.81 1.43
C ALA A 17 -13.49 24.07 2.88
N GLU A 18 -12.79 23.48 3.85
CA GLU A 18 -13.00 23.65 5.29
C GLU A 18 -11.77 24.28 5.94
N ALA A 19 -11.88 24.78 7.17
CA ALA A 19 -10.71 25.33 7.86
C ALA A 19 -9.72 24.21 8.21
N VAL A 20 -8.43 24.48 8.03
CA VAL A 20 -7.31 23.57 8.34
C VAL A 20 -6.46 24.22 9.41
N ALA A 21 -6.20 23.52 10.52
CA ALA A 21 -5.38 24.05 11.60
C ALA A 21 -3.88 23.88 11.31
N ALA A 22 -3.04 24.69 11.95
CA ALA A 22 -1.61 24.51 11.92
C ALA A 22 -1.23 23.11 12.46
N GLY A 23 -0.39 22.40 11.71
CA GLY A 23 0.03 21.04 12.01
C GLY A 23 -0.87 19.95 11.40
N ASP A 24 -2.03 20.30 10.84
CA ASP A 24 -2.87 19.31 10.18
C ASP A 24 -2.18 18.73 8.94
N VAL A 25 -2.25 17.41 8.83
CA VAL A 25 -1.79 16.64 7.67
C VAL A 25 -2.90 16.61 6.64
N VAL A 26 -2.65 17.19 5.48
CA VAL A 26 -3.59 17.26 4.35
C VAL A 26 -3.15 16.30 3.26
N ILE A 27 -4.09 15.50 2.76
CA ILE A 27 -3.89 14.54 1.68
C ILE A 27 -4.59 15.06 0.42
N ILE A 28 -3.84 15.26 -0.66
CA ILE A 28 -4.34 15.61 -2.00
C ILE A 28 -4.03 14.45 -2.94
N ALA A 29 -4.94 13.50 -3.05
CA ALA A 29 -4.71 12.19 -3.68
C ALA A 29 -3.47 11.50 -3.06
N ASP A 30 -2.34 11.47 -3.77
CA ASP A 30 -1.08 10.88 -3.28
C ASP A 30 -0.10 11.90 -2.72
N LEU A 31 -0.39 13.20 -2.86
CA LEU A 31 0.47 14.26 -2.32
C LEU A 31 0.05 14.56 -0.89
N ILE A 32 0.96 14.32 0.07
CA ILE A 32 0.80 14.77 1.45
C ILE A 32 1.51 16.11 1.67
N GLY A 33 0.85 16.99 2.41
CA GLY A 33 1.43 18.22 2.93
C GLY A 33 0.96 18.52 4.36
N ILE A 34 1.72 19.34 5.08
CA ILE A 34 1.40 19.76 6.45
C ILE A 34 1.18 21.27 6.47
N ALA A 35 0.07 21.72 7.05
CA ALA A 35 -0.22 23.13 7.21
C ALA A 35 0.73 23.76 8.24
N ARG A 36 1.48 24.80 7.86
CA ARG A 36 2.42 25.48 8.79
C ARG A 36 1.73 26.51 9.68
N LEU A 37 0.58 27.01 9.25
CA LEU A 37 -0.26 28.01 9.90
C LEU A 37 -1.71 27.59 9.69
N ASP A 38 -2.62 28.16 10.49
CA ASP A 38 -4.05 28.00 10.27
C ASP A 38 -4.46 28.56 8.90
N ILE A 39 -5.32 27.85 8.18
CA ILE A 39 -5.86 28.22 6.88
C ILE A 39 -7.38 28.24 7.00
N GLU A 40 -8.00 29.40 6.85
CA GLU A 40 -9.45 29.52 6.85
C GLU A 40 -10.07 28.86 5.61
N ALA A 41 -11.29 28.36 5.75
CA ALA A 41 -12.05 27.79 4.65
C ALA A 41 -12.14 28.76 3.47
N ASN A 42 -11.92 28.24 2.25
CA ASN A 42 -11.97 28.98 0.99
C ASN A 42 -10.94 30.13 0.87
N THR A 43 -9.93 30.20 1.73
CA THR A 43 -8.84 31.17 1.64
C THR A 43 -7.56 30.55 1.07
N LEU A 44 -6.66 31.37 0.53
CA LEU A 44 -5.37 30.87 0.04
C LEU A 44 -4.42 30.70 1.22
N GLY A 45 -4.01 29.47 1.48
CA GLY A 45 -2.95 29.12 2.42
C GLY A 45 -1.83 28.36 1.75
N SER A 46 -0.95 27.77 2.57
CA SER A 46 0.21 27.02 2.08
C SER A 46 0.44 25.75 2.88
N LEU A 47 0.74 24.66 2.16
CA LEU A 47 1.14 23.39 2.74
C LEU A 47 2.63 23.17 2.51
N ALA A 48 3.36 22.83 3.56
CA ALA A 48 4.72 22.32 3.42
C ALA A 48 4.67 20.91 2.83
N VAL A 49 5.48 20.67 1.81
CA VAL A 49 5.64 19.33 1.19
C VAL A 49 7.06 18.78 1.37
N VAL A 50 7.97 19.61 1.89
CA VAL A 50 9.31 19.24 2.34
C VAL A 50 9.52 19.79 3.74
N GLY A 51 10.25 19.07 4.57
CA GLY A 51 10.64 19.51 5.90
C GLY A 51 10.68 18.36 6.90
N VAL A 52 11.01 18.70 8.14
CA VAL A 52 11.03 17.77 9.27
C VAL A 52 9.96 18.21 10.26
N PHE A 53 9.09 17.29 10.64
CA PHE A 53 7.96 17.55 11.53
C PHE A 53 7.92 16.53 12.64
N ASP A 54 7.59 16.96 13.85
CA ASP A 54 7.22 16.07 14.94
C ASP A 54 5.72 15.77 14.80
N VAL A 55 5.39 14.50 14.56
CA VAL A 55 4.02 14.05 14.25
C VAL A 55 3.57 13.07 15.32
N VAL A 56 2.35 13.24 15.83
CA VAL A 56 1.77 12.31 16.82
C VAL A 56 1.72 10.90 16.25
N LYS A 57 2.21 9.91 17.00
CA LYS A 57 2.28 8.51 16.54
C LYS A 57 1.21 7.62 17.17
N ALA A 58 0.95 6.50 16.50
CA ALA A 58 0.26 5.36 17.06
C ALA A 58 1.13 4.65 18.11
N ASP A 59 0.52 3.77 18.88
CA ASP A 59 1.23 3.00 19.91
C ASP A 59 2.32 2.12 19.28
N GLY A 60 3.41 1.95 20.01
CA GLY A 60 4.58 1.19 19.55
C GLY A 60 5.77 2.07 19.22
N ALA A 61 6.93 1.43 19.10
CA ALA A 61 8.18 2.10 18.77
C ALA A 61 8.32 2.26 17.25
N ILE A 62 8.88 3.39 16.82
CA ILE A 62 9.23 3.67 15.43
C ILE A 62 10.74 3.91 15.37
N PRO A 63 11.53 2.92 14.92
CA PRO A 63 12.97 3.09 14.78
C PRO A 63 13.36 4.19 13.78
N SER A 64 14.56 4.73 13.96
CA SER A 64 15.14 5.65 12.98
C SER A 64 15.27 5.00 11.60
N GLY A 65 14.91 5.73 10.54
CA GLY A 65 14.94 5.27 9.16
C GLY A 65 13.68 4.51 8.71
N SER A 66 12.79 4.16 9.64
CA SER A 66 11.52 3.50 9.31
C SER A 66 10.66 4.35 8.39
N THR A 67 10.03 3.68 7.43
CA THR A 67 8.98 4.26 6.59
C THR A 67 7.76 4.53 7.47
N VAL A 68 7.25 5.76 7.42
CA VAL A 68 6.12 6.22 8.22
C VAL A 68 4.96 6.54 7.28
N TYR A 69 3.78 6.10 7.70
CA TYR A 69 2.50 6.31 7.04
C TYR A 69 1.59 7.14 7.94
N TRP A 70 0.66 7.87 7.32
CA TRP A 70 -0.38 8.62 8.00
C TRP A 70 -1.70 7.87 7.96
N ASP A 71 -2.21 7.54 9.15
CA ASP A 71 -3.57 7.04 9.33
C ASP A 71 -4.52 8.24 9.45
N ALA A 72 -5.28 8.50 8.38
CA ALA A 72 -6.22 9.61 8.33
C ALA A 72 -7.45 9.42 9.24
N GLY A 73 -7.80 8.17 9.56
CA GLY A 73 -8.92 7.86 10.46
C GLY A 73 -8.54 8.08 11.92
N ALA A 74 -7.36 7.61 12.33
CA ALA A 74 -6.84 7.79 13.69
C ALA A 74 -6.15 9.15 13.90
N LYS A 75 -5.79 9.85 12.83
CA LYS A 75 -4.94 11.05 12.82
C LYS A 75 -3.59 10.83 13.52
N LYS A 76 -2.93 9.72 13.18
CA LYS A 76 -1.66 9.31 13.79
C LYS A 76 -0.68 8.75 12.77
N ALA A 77 0.61 8.98 13.01
CA ALA A 77 1.70 8.36 12.28
C ALA A 77 1.87 6.88 12.69
N THR A 78 2.05 5.99 11.73
CA THR A 78 2.15 4.54 11.92
C THR A 78 3.18 3.92 10.97
N THR A 79 3.67 2.72 11.26
CA THR A 79 4.51 1.92 10.35
C THR A 79 3.69 0.99 9.45
N VAL A 80 2.36 0.96 9.62
CA VAL A 80 1.46 0.13 8.84
C VAL A 80 1.13 0.82 7.52
N SER A 81 1.52 0.21 6.40
CA SER A 81 1.24 0.71 5.05
C SER A 81 -0.26 0.61 4.72
N GLY A 82 -0.83 -0.59 4.69
CA GLY A 82 -2.27 -0.86 4.53
C GLY A 82 -3.00 0.12 3.59
N SER A 83 -4.07 0.74 4.09
CA SER A 83 -4.80 1.84 3.45
C SER A 83 -4.27 3.23 3.84
N ASN A 84 -3.14 3.31 4.54
CA ASN A 84 -2.57 4.55 5.04
C ASN A 84 -1.66 5.20 4.00
N HIS A 85 -1.59 6.52 4.04
CA HIS A 85 -0.85 7.30 3.04
C HIS A 85 0.62 7.45 3.43
N TYR A 86 1.54 7.35 2.48
CA TYR A 86 2.96 7.50 2.76
C TYR A 86 3.27 8.94 3.23
N LEU A 87 3.80 9.08 4.45
CA LEU A 87 4.12 10.37 5.05
C LEU A 87 5.61 10.73 4.86
N GLY A 88 6.50 9.75 4.99
CA GLY A 88 7.94 9.98 4.91
C GLY A 88 8.76 8.95 5.67
N LYS A 89 9.91 9.38 6.20
CA LYS A 89 10.81 8.53 6.99
C LYS A 89 11.12 9.13 8.36
N ALA A 90 11.16 8.29 9.38
CA ALA A 90 11.61 8.70 10.71
C ALA A 90 13.11 9.04 10.66
N ILE A 91 13.51 10.18 11.23
CA ILE A 91 14.93 10.58 11.30
C ILE A 91 15.56 10.42 12.69
N ALA A 92 14.73 10.07 13.68
CA ALA A 92 15.12 9.72 15.02
C ALA A 92 14.25 8.54 15.48
N ALA A 93 14.78 7.71 16.37
CA ALA A 93 13.97 6.67 16.99
C ALA A 93 12.94 7.32 17.94
N ALA A 94 11.71 6.85 17.87
CA ALA A 94 10.65 7.16 18.83
C ALA A 94 10.33 5.86 19.58
N GLU A 95 10.50 5.88 20.90
CA GLU A 95 10.24 4.72 21.75
C GLU A 95 8.73 4.52 21.93
N ALA A 96 8.34 3.36 22.48
CA ALA A 96 6.92 3.06 22.70
C ALA A 96 6.22 4.08 23.61
N ALA A 97 6.95 4.70 24.54
CA ALA A 97 6.45 5.69 25.48
C ALA A 97 6.40 7.13 24.92
N ASP A 98 7.01 7.39 23.76
CA ASP A 98 6.97 8.73 23.15
C ASP A 98 5.62 8.97 22.46
N ASP A 99 5.11 10.20 22.53
CA ASP A 99 3.85 10.57 21.87
C ASP A 99 4.03 10.95 20.39
N THR A 100 5.25 11.30 20.00
CA THR A 100 5.56 11.83 18.67
C THR A 100 6.75 11.14 18.01
N VAL A 101 6.75 11.12 16.68
CA VAL A 101 7.88 10.71 15.85
C VAL A 101 8.32 11.86 14.96
N ARG A 102 9.64 12.04 14.84
CA ARG A 102 10.22 13.05 13.95
C ARG A 102 10.37 12.52 12.53
N VAL A 103 9.62 13.08 11.58
CA VAL A 103 9.50 12.58 10.21
C VAL A 103 10.07 13.59 9.21
N LEU A 104 10.93 13.11 8.31
CA LEU A 104 11.27 13.80 7.06
C LEU A 104 10.14 13.59 6.06
N LEU A 105 9.36 14.65 5.82
CA LEU A 105 8.17 14.66 4.98
C LEU A 105 8.52 14.35 3.52
N ASN A 106 7.74 13.47 2.89
CA ASN A 106 7.90 13.06 1.48
C ASN A 106 9.34 12.63 1.12
N ALA A 107 10.06 12.04 2.07
CA ALA A 107 11.38 11.47 1.82
C ALA A 107 11.31 10.46 0.66
N PRO A 108 12.37 10.28 -0.17
CA PRO A 108 12.38 9.29 -1.24
C PRO A 108 11.95 7.92 -0.72
N TYR A 109 10.86 7.41 -1.27
CA TYR A 109 10.34 6.11 -0.89
C TYR A 109 11.27 5.03 -1.47
N SER A 110 11.96 4.31 -0.60
CA SER A 110 12.66 3.08 -0.96
C SER A 110 11.73 1.91 -0.64
N LEU A 111 11.33 1.16 -1.65
CA LEU A 111 10.71 -0.14 -1.42
C LEU A 111 11.70 -0.98 -0.61
N ALA A 112 11.29 -1.43 0.58
CA ALA A 112 12.14 -2.24 1.46
C ALA A 112 12.44 -3.62 0.85
N THR A 113 11.63 -4.06 -0.11
CA THR A 113 11.77 -5.34 -0.80
C THR A 113 11.98 -5.09 -2.28
N THR A 114 13.16 -5.48 -2.78
CA THR A 114 13.42 -5.61 -4.21
C THR A 114 12.73 -6.88 -4.68
N PHE A 115 11.70 -6.76 -5.50
CA PHE A 115 11.07 -7.92 -6.13
C PHE A 115 11.89 -8.36 -7.33
N VAL A 116 12.37 -9.59 -7.33
CA VAL A 116 13.04 -10.24 -8.45
C VAL A 116 12.05 -11.18 -9.15
N ALA A 117 12.19 -11.35 -10.46
CA ALA A 117 11.38 -12.34 -11.19
C ALA A 117 11.57 -13.74 -10.57
N GLY A 118 10.52 -14.28 -9.97
CA GLY A 118 10.53 -15.57 -9.26
C GLY A 118 10.30 -15.50 -7.76
N ASP A 119 10.22 -14.30 -7.16
CA ASP A 119 9.89 -14.18 -5.73
C ASP A 119 8.47 -14.72 -5.45
N PRO A 120 8.31 -15.61 -4.45
CA PRO A 120 7.00 -16.15 -4.10
C PRO A 120 6.10 -15.05 -3.48
N ILE A 121 4.85 -14.97 -3.92
CA ILE A 121 3.83 -14.12 -3.29
C ILE A 121 3.32 -14.85 -2.05
N THR A 122 3.87 -14.51 -0.88
CA THR A 122 3.61 -15.20 0.39
C THR A 122 2.20 -14.96 0.96
N ASP A 123 1.47 -13.96 0.46
CA ASP A 123 0.15 -13.56 0.97
C ASP A 123 -1.04 -14.15 0.20
N LEU A 124 -0.78 -15.05 -0.75
CA LEU A 124 -1.84 -15.94 -1.25
C LEU A 124 -2.11 -17.00 -0.17
N THR A 125 -2.94 -16.66 0.81
CA THR A 125 -3.54 -17.67 1.68
C THR A 125 -4.52 -18.47 0.83
N ASP A 126 -4.26 -19.76 0.69
CA ASP A 126 -5.20 -20.68 0.07
C ASP A 126 -6.49 -20.71 0.91
N ASN A 127 -7.52 -20.02 0.43
CA ASN A 127 -8.80 -19.91 1.11
C ASN A 127 -9.76 -21.06 0.74
N SER A 128 -9.27 -22.07 0.01
CA SER A 128 -10.01 -23.30 -0.27
C SER A 128 -10.10 -24.23 0.94
N GLY A 129 -9.33 -23.96 2.00
CA GLY A 129 -9.30 -24.78 3.22
C GLY A 129 -8.54 -26.10 3.07
N GLY A 130 -7.79 -26.27 1.98
CA GLY A 130 -6.97 -27.46 1.72
C GLY A 130 -5.63 -27.45 2.43
N THR A 131 -5.09 -28.63 2.68
CA THR A 131 -3.66 -28.80 3.02
C THR A 131 -2.85 -28.70 1.72
N PRO A 132 -1.54 -28.38 1.73
CA PRO A 132 -0.71 -28.28 0.51
C PRO A 132 -0.72 -29.53 -0.41
N SER A 133 -1.28 -30.67 0.00
CA SER A 133 -1.53 -31.83 -0.84
C SER A 133 -2.73 -31.69 -1.79
N ASP A 134 -3.57 -30.66 -1.60
CA ASP A 134 -4.76 -30.39 -2.41
C ASP A 134 -4.48 -29.46 -3.59
N THR A 135 -3.21 -29.11 -3.83
CA THR A 135 -2.79 -28.61 -5.15
C THR A 135 -3.11 -29.67 -6.19
N ILE A 136 -3.80 -29.28 -7.26
CA ILE A 136 -4.04 -30.17 -8.40
C ILE A 136 -2.67 -30.76 -8.82
N PRO A 137 -2.47 -32.08 -8.76
CA PRO A 137 -1.14 -32.67 -8.86
C PRO A 137 -0.43 -32.21 -10.14
N VAL A 138 0.89 -31.99 -10.01
CA VAL A 138 1.78 -31.78 -11.14
C VAL A 138 1.56 -32.93 -12.12
N LEU A 139 1.47 -32.60 -13.41
CA LEU A 139 1.35 -33.57 -14.49
C LEU A 139 2.64 -34.41 -14.55
N ALA A 140 2.75 -35.44 -13.73
CA ALA A 140 3.86 -36.37 -13.79
C ALA A 140 3.64 -37.32 -14.97
N CYS A 141 4.52 -37.25 -15.96
CA CYS A 141 4.63 -38.25 -17.01
C CYS A 141 5.35 -39.48 -16.46
N GLU A 142 4.59 -40.45 -15.97
CA GLU A 142 5.16 -41.77 -15.69
C GLU A 142 5.28 -42.52 -17.01
N SER A 143 6.51 -42.52 -17.54
CA SER A 143 7.02 -43.28 -18.69
C SER A 143 6.03 -43.59 -19.83
N GLY A 144 6.08 -42.78 -20.89
CA GLY A 144 5.73 -43.22 -22.24
C GLY A 144 4.28 -43.03 -22.66
N CYS A 145 3.87 -41.77 -22.87
CA CYS A 145 2.92 -41.31 -23.91
C CYS A 145 2.61 -39.81 -23.69
N ASP A 146 3.59 -38.95 -23.99
CA ASP A 146 3.63 -37.60 -23.39
C ASP A 146 2.63 -36.57 -23.92
N CYS A 147 1.97 -36.76 -25.07
CA CYS A 147 1.01 -35.77 -25.57
C CYS A 147 -0.46 -36.13 -25.31
N LYS A 148 -0.83 -37.42 -25.37
CA LYS A 148 -2.23 -37.86 -25.22
C LYS A 148 -2.69 -37.81 -23.76
N HIS A 149 -1.80 -38.10 -22.81
CA HIS A 149 -2.10 -38.02 -21.37
C HIS A 149 -2.15 -36.56 -20.88
N ALA A 150 -1.34 -35.67 -21.45
CA ALA A 150 -1.42 -34.24 -21.15
C ALA A 150 -2.77 -33.65 -21.61
N ILE A 151 -3.23 -33.99 -22.82
CA ILE A 151 -4.55 -33.57 -23.32
C ILE A 151 -5.68 -34.18 -22.49
N ALA A 152 -5.62 -35.49 -22.19
CA ALA A 152 -6.65 -36.15 -21.37
C ALA A 152 -6.72 -35.56 -19.95
N SER A 153 -5.56 -35.24 -19.36
CA SER A 153 -5.48 -34.65 -18.03
C SER A 153 -5.94 -33.19 -18.02
N LEU A 154 -5.61 -32.41 -19.06
CA LEU A 154 -6.13 -31.05 -19.22
C LEU A 154 -7.65 -31.05 -19.40
N THR A 155 -8.20 -31.92 -20.25
CA THR A 155 -9.65 -32.09 -20.42
C THR A 155 -10.34 -32.42 -19.10
N LYS A 156 -9.76 -33.33 -18.30
CA LYS A 156 -10.30 -33.68 -16.98
C LYS A 156 -10.31 -32.46 -16.04
N LYS A 157 -9.20 -31.70 -15.98
CA LYS A 157 -9.10 -30.48 -15.15
C LYS A 157 -10.09 -29.39 -15.60
N THR A 158 -10.19 -29.14 -16.90
CA THR A 158 -11.15 -28.16 -17.45
C THR A 158 -12.59 -28.55 -17.11
N ASN A 159 -12.95 -29.84 -17.22
CA ASN A 159 -14.28 -30.33 -16.88
C ASN A 159 -14.59 -30.22 -15.38
N THR A 160 -13.61 -30.45 -14.51
CA THR A 160 -13.76 -30.24 -13.06
C THR A 160 -14.01 -28.77 -12.73
N ILE A 161 -13.29 -27.85 -13.36
CA ILE A 161 -13.51 -26.40 -13.19
C ILE A 161 -14.90 -26.00 -13.69
N LEU A 162 -15.30 -26.47 -14.88
CA LEU A 162 -16.63 -26.23 -15.43
C LEU A 162 -17.73 -26.72 -14.48
N ALA A 163 -17.58 -27.91 -13.90
CA ALA A 163 -18.52 -28.46 -12.94
C ALA A 163 -18.61 -27.62 -11.65
N ALA A 164 -17.47 -27.15 -11.13
CA ALA A 164 -17.44 -26.27 -9.95
C ALA A 164 -18.14 -24.93 -10.23
N LEU A 165 -17.86 -24.31 -11.38
CA LEU A 165 -18.50 -23.05 -11.79
C LEU A 165 -20.01 -23.18 -12.01
N ARG A 166 -20.47 -24.32 -12.54
CA ARG A 166 -21.91 -24.65 -12.65
C ARG A 166 -22.55 -24.82 -11.29
N ALA A 167 -21.87 -25.51 -10.36
CA ALA A 167 -22.38 -25.76 -9.02
C ALA A 167 -22.61 -24.46 -8.21
N VAL A 168 -21.81 -23.43 -8.47
CA VAL A 168 -21.97 -22.09 -7.86
C VAL A 168 -22.81 -21.13 -8.71
N GLY A 169 -23.38 -21.58 -9.83
CA GLY A 169 -24.30 -20.80 -10.67
C GLY A 169 -23.66 -19.67 -11.49
N ILE A 170 -22.33 -19.64 -11.61
CA ILE A 170 -21.61 -18.62 -12.39
C ILE A 170 -21.82 -18.82 -13.90
N ILE A 171 -22.03 -20.06 -14.34
CA ILE A 171 -22.34 -20.42 -15.73
C ILE A 171 -23.54 -21.36 -15.77
N ALA A 172 -24.31 -21.31 -16.87
CA ALA A 172 -25.47 -22.18 -17.06
C ALA A 172 -25.07 -23.66 -17.04
N SER A 173 -25.91 -24.50 -16.44
CA SER A 173 -25.80 -25.95 -16.54
C SER A 173 -26.15 -26.38 -17.97
N GLU A 174 -25.30 -27.20 -18.59
CA GLU A 174 -25.65 -27.92 -19.83
C GLU A 174 -26.78 -28.93 -19.61
#